data_AF-U4KV70-F1
#
_entry.id   AF-U4KV70-F1
#
_cell.length_a   1.000
_cell.length_b   1.000
_cell.length_c   1.000
_cell.angle_alpha   90.00
_cell.angle_beta   90.00
_cell.angle_gamma   90.00
#
_symmetry.space_group_name_H-M   'P 1'
#
loop_
_entity.id
_entity.type
_entity.pdbx_description
1 polymer ?
#
loop_
_entity_poly.entity_id
_entity_poly.type
_entity_poly.pdbx_seq_one_letter_code
_entity_poly.pdbx_strand_id
1 'polypeptide(L)'
;MVSDSALLSKTSREVSENLTKNKNALDTAIDTMKLFSTVREEISKQSKQISDVLAVLAEVAEGKAEIRSTLVAVQKLEKRVQSKSYICIDALGECKEICFLPILRSLQELLKDSTLGPPLYIFITARPHVERHVQQRLGNIQSQSSVRIGADESDVRKYLVHQIESDISDIEMGSDIRNEIITHISTVSNGMFLLAALQIKAILEKTTIRDRCEAFQATTYDLYGLFRNTIDKINQYPKPKAKQAMEVLKWVFLAKRPLKSGELRHVLAIRPGDKELDIEGLPSEKSLLECCLGLVNIGKGDHFRFVHKSLHDYLTIQKEQRGLFKTVILRLVIPVLLI
;
A
#
# COMPACT_ATOMS: atom_id res chain seq x y z
N MET A 1 0.32 62.14 -16.08
CA MET A 1 -0.70 61.10 -16.37
C MET A 1 -0.06 59.86 -16.99
N VAL A 2 1.07 59.39 -16.44
CA VAL A 2 1.75 58.15 -16.85
C VAL A 2 1.94 57.37 -15.55
N SER A 3 0.90 56.70 -15.03
CA SER A 3 1.09 56.03 -13.72
C SER A 3 0.18 54.87 -13.34
N ASP A 4 -0.97 54.62 -14.00
CA ASP A 4 -1.82 53.47 -13.59
C ASP A 4 -1.84 52.34 -14.62
N SER A 5 -1.94 52.64 -15.93
CA SER A 5 -1.93 51.63 -17.00
C SER A 5 -0.59 50.87 -17.09
N ALA A 6 0.54 51.58 -16.96
CA ALA A 6 1.87 50.97 -16.97
C ALA A 6 2.17 50.15 -15.70
N LEU A 7 1.59 50.54 -14.56
CA LEU A 7 1.72 49.82 -13.30
C LEU A 7 0.90 48.52 -13.34
N LEU A 8 -0.32 48.59 -13.89
CA LEU A 8 -1.20 47.42 -14.09
C LEU A 8 -0.61 46.42 -15.10
N SER A 9 -0.01 46.89 -16.19
CA SER A 9 0.60 45.98 -17.18
C SER A 9 1.85 45.29 -16.62
N LYS A 10 2.67 46.01 -15.83
CA LYS A 10 3.85 45.45 -15.18
C LYS A 10 3.47 44.41 -14.11
N THR A 11 2.46 44.71 -13.29
CA THR A 11 1.96 43.79 -12.26
C THR A 11 1.30 42.56 -12.88
N SER A 12 0.51 42.72 -13.96
CA SER A 12 -0.10 41.61 -14.70
C SER A 12 0.95 40.67 -15.31
N ARG A 13 2.02 41.24 -15.88
CA ARG A 13 3.12 40.48 -16.46
C ARG A 13 3.87 39.64 -15.42
N GLU A 14 4.16 40.23 -14.26
CA GLU A 14 4.88 39.56 -13.17
C GLU A 14 4.04 38.42 -12.54
N VAL A 15 2.72 38.62 -12.41
CA VAL A 15 1.78 37.57 -11.99
C VAL A 15 1.68 36.44 -13.02
N SER A 16 1.62 36.77 -14.32
CA SER A 16 1.58 35.79 -15.41
C SER A 16 2.85 34.93 -15.48
N GLU A 17 4.03 35.54 -15.30
CA GLU A 17 5.32 34.84 -15.27
C GLU A 17 5.41 33.86 -14.09
N ASN A 18 4.93 34.24 -12.90
CA ASN A 18 4.91 33.36 -11.72
C ASN A 18 3.90 32.20 -11.87
N LEU A 19 2.71 32.46 -12.42
CA LEU A 19 1.73 31.42 -12.70
C LEU A 19 2.23 30.41 -13.75
N THR A 20 2.96 30.89 -14.76
CA THR A 20 3.56 30.04 -15.79
C THR A 20 4.66 29.14 -15.20
N LYS A 21 5.51 29.67 -14.32
CA LYS A 21 6.51 28.88 -13.58
C LYS A 21 5.85 27.79 -12.73
N ASN A 22 4.79 28.14 -12.00
CA ASN A 22 4.06 27.19 -11.18
C ASN A 22 3.37 26.09 -12.00
N LYS A 23 2.79 26.44 -13.16
CA LYS A 23 2.23 25.46 -14.10
C LYS A 23 3.27 24.46 -14.58
N ASN A 24 4.44 24.93 -15.02
CA ASN A 24 5.51 24.05 -15.50
C ASN A 24 6.03 23.11 -14.41
N ALA A 25 6.14 23.59 -13.16
CA ALA A 25 6.50 22.75 -12.02
C ALA A 25 5.43 21.68 -11.74
N LEU A 26 4.14 22.04 -11.87
CA LEU A 26 3.02 21.13 -11.70
C LEU A 26 2.97 20.05 -12.79
N ASP A 27 3.16 20.43 -14.06
CA ASP A 27 3.18 19.51 -15.19
C ASP A 27 4.36 18.52 -15.08
N THR A 28 5.53 19.00 -14.62
CA THR A 28 6.68 18.14 -14.32
C THR A 28 6.37 17.15 -13.19
N ALA A 29 5.64 17.57 -12.15
CA ALA A 29 5.22 16.69 -11.06
C ALA A 29 4.20 15.64 -11.53
N ILE A 30 3.25 16.02 -12.40
CA ILE A 30 2.28 15.09 -13.04
C ILE A 30 3.02 13.99 -13.82
N ASP A 31 4.02 14.37 -14.62
CA ASP A 31 4.79 13.43 -15.44
C ASP A 31 5.65 12.47 -14.59
N THR A 32 6.06 12.91 -13.41
CA THR A 32 6.86 12.12 -12.47
C THR A 32 6.00 11.14 -11.66
N MET A 33 4.73 11.46 -11.38
CA MET A 33 3.83 10.69 -10.49
C MET A 33 2.98 9.60 -11.19
N LYS A 34 3.57 8.80 -12.08
CA LYS A 34 2.86 7.79 -12.91
C LYS A 34 2.08 6.68 -12.16
N LEU A 35 2.22 6.55 -10.83
CA LEU A 35 1.71 5.39 -10.08
C LEU A 35 0.38 5.62 -9.33
N PHE A 36 -0.14 6.85 -9.27
CA PHE A 36 -1.34 7.19 -8.48
C PHE A 36 -2.39 7.91 -9.35
N SER A 37 -3.35 7.16 -9.91
CA SER A 37 -4.38 7.70 -10.82
C SER A 37 -5.21 8.83 -10.20
N THR A 38 -5.60 8.69 -8.93
CA THR A 38 -6.41 9.69 -8.22
C THR A 38 -5.66 10.99 -7.96
N VAL A 39 -4.37 10.91 -7.60
CA VAL A 39 -3.53 12.10 -7.36
C VAL A 39 -3.20 12.79 -8.68
N ARG A 40 -2.96 12.01 -9.73
CA ARG A 40 -2.75 12.53 -11.09
C ARG A 40 -3.97 13.27 -11.62
N GLU A 41 -5.18 12.75 -11.39
CA GLU A 41 -6.43 13.41 -11.78
C GLU A 41 -6.61 14.75 -11.06
N GLU A 42 -6.33 14.81 -9.76
CA GLU A 42 -6.48 16.05 -8.99
C GLU A 42 -5.41 17.10 -9.36
N ILE A 43 -4.15 16.69 -9.56
CA ILE A 43 -3.09 17.61 -10.02
C ILE A 43 -3.34 18.05 -11.48
N SER A 44 -3.85 17.17 -12.35
CA SER A 44 -4.24 17.54 -13.72
C SER A 44 -5.39 18.55 -13.74
N LYS A 45 -6.35 18.41 -12.83
CA LYS A 45 -7.44 19.37 -12.62
C LYS A 45 -6.92 20.73 -12.16
N GLN A 46 -5.89 20.76 -11.31
CA GLN A 46 -5.20 21.99 -10.89
C GLN A 46 -4.40 22.65 -12.04
N SER A 47 -3.69 21.87 -12.87
CA SER A 47 -2.95 22.40 -14.05
C SER A 47 -3.92 23.05 -15.06
N LYS A 48 -5.07 22.39 -15.31
CA LYS A 48 -6.11 22.94 -16.19
C LYS A 48 -6.68 24.25 -15.65
N GLN A 49 -6.91 24.35 -14.34
CA GLN A 49 -7.38 25.58 -13.69
C GLN A 49 -6.39 26.74 -13.86
N ILE A 50 -5.09 26.52 -13.67
CA ILE A 50 -4.06 27.56 -13.87
C ILE A 50 -4.04 28.02 -15.34
N SER A 51 -4.26 27.10 -16.28
CA SER A 51 -4.36 27.42 -17.70
C SER A 51 -5.54 28.34 -18.02
N ASP A 52 -6.70 28.10 -17.39
CA ASP A 52 -7.89 28.94 -17.56
C ASP A 52 -7.66 30.36 -16.99
N VAL A 53 -6.91 30.49 -15.89
CA VAL A 53 -6.53 31.80 -15.32
C VAL A 53 -5.60 32.57 -16.26
N LEU A 54 -4.58 31.91 -16.81
CA LEU A 54 -3.64 32.52 -17.74
C LEU A 54 -4.33 33.02 -19.02
N ALA A 55 -5.32 32.28 -19.52
CA ALA A 55 -6.10 32.70 -20.69
C ALA A 55 -6.89 33.99 -20.41
N VAL A 56 -7.57 34.08 -19.26
CA VAL A 56 -8.32 35.28 -18.88
C VAL A 56 -7.39 36.48 -18.63
N LEU A 57 -6.22 36.27 -18.03
CA LEU A 57 -5.23 37.34 -17.83
C LEU A 57 -4.64 37.84 -19.16
N ALA A 58 -4.47 36.97 -20.15
CA ALA A 58 -4.03 37.34 -21.50
C ALA A 58 -5.09 38.19 -22.22
N GLU A 59 -6.37 37.82 -22.15
CA GLU A 59 -7.48 38.60 -22.74
C GLU A 59 -7.61 40.00 -22.12
N VAL A 60 -7.34 40.14 -20.82
CA VAL A 60 -7.32 41.43 -20.11
C VAL A 60 -6.09 42.26 -20.51
N ALA A 61 -4.92 41.64 -20.65
CA ALA A 61 -3.70 42.32 -21.12
C ALA A 61 -3.83 42.85 -22.56
N GLU A 62 -4.66 42.19 -23.38
CA GLU A 62 -5.01 42.62 -24.74
C GLU A 62 -6.20 43.60 -24.79
N GLY A 63 -6.79 43.97 -23.65
CA GLY A 63 -7.89 44.94 -23.56
C GLY A 63 -9.25 44.43 -24.03
N LYS A 64 -9.43 43.10 -24.14
CA LYS A 64 -10.64 42.46 -24.70
C LYS A 64 -11.73 42.11 -23.67
N ALA A 65 -11.48 42.29 -22.37
CA ALA A 65 -12.43 41.96 -21.29
C ALA A 65 -12.57 43.10 -20.26
N GLU A 66 -13.80 43.36 -19.80
CA GLU A 66 -14.09 44.36 -18.76
C GLU A 66 -13.63 43.91 -17.37
N ILE A 67 -13.07 44.83 -16.56
CA ILE A 67 -12.51 44.58 -15.21
C ILE A 67 -13.48 43.83 -14.27
N ARG A 68 -14.79 43.99 -14.46
CA ARG A 68 -15.83 43.29 -13.67
C ARG A 68 -15.87 41.78 -13.90
N SER A 69 -15.62 41.30 -15.11
CA SER A 69 -15.58 39.86 -15.40
C SER A 69 -14.31 39.21 -14.84
N THR A 70 -13.20 39.96 -14.81
CA THR A 70 -11.94 39.57 -14.16
C THR A 70 -12.11 39.44 -12.64
N LEU A 71 -12.81 40.38 -11.99
CA LEU A 71 -13.06 40.32 -10.55
C LEU A 71 -13.92 39.12 -10.16
N VAL A 72 -14.94 38.78 -10.96
CA VAL A 72 -15.80 37.60 -10.75
C VAL A 72 -15.03 36.31 -11.00
N ALA A 73 -14.14 36.27 -12.01
CA ALA A 73 -13.27 35.13 -12.27
C ALA A 73 -12.25 34.93 -11.12
N VAL A 74 -11.60 36.00 -10.67
CA VAL A 74 -10.68 36.01 -9.52
C VAL A 74 -11.41 35.60 -8.24
N GLN A 75 -12.61 36.10 -7.95
CA GLN A 75 -13.41 35.68 -6.78
C GLN A 75 -13.88 34.22 -6.86
N LYS A 76 -14.21 33.72 -8.07
CA LYS A 76 -14.51 32.29 -8.30
C LYS A 76 -13.27 31.41 -8.14
N LEU A 77 -12.10 31.91 -8.50
CA LEU A 77 -10.81 31.26 -8.29
C LEU A 77 -10.39 31.33 -6.82
N GLU A 78 -10.56 32.45 -6.12
CA GLU A 78 -10.32 32.61 -4.68
C GLU A 78 -11.17 31.63 -3.87
N LYS A 79 -12.46 31.51 -4.21
CA LYS A 79 -13.37 30.51 -3.62
C LYS A 79 -13.01 29.05 -3.98
N ARG A 80 -12.31 28.80 -5.10
CA ARG A 80 -11.88 27.46 -5.53
C ARG A 80 -10.45 27.10 -5.09
N VAL A 81 -9.61 28.10 -4.81
CA VAL A 81 -8.26 28.00 -4.20
C VAL A 81 -8.36 27.90 -2.68
N GLN A 82 -9.50 28.30 -2.08
CA GLN A 82 -9.89 27.98 -0.70
C GLN A 82 -10.23 26.49 -0.45
N SER A 83 -9.97 25.62 -1.43
CA SER A 83 -10.14 24.18 -1.23
C SER A 83 -9.11 23.71 -0.21
N LYS A 84 -9.58 23.17 0.91
CA LYS A 84 -8.75 22.44 1.88
C LYS A 84 -7.87 21.44 1.13
N SER A 85 -6.57 21.44 1.42
CA SER A 85 -5.62 20.49 0.82
C SER A 85 -5.42 19.31 1.75
N TYR A 86 -5.36 18.09 1.21
CA TYR A 86 -5.17 16.87 2.00
C TYR A 86 -3.93 16.10 1.51
N ILE A 87 -3.08 15.68 2.43
CA ILE A 87 -1.97 14.75 2.18
C ILE A 87 -2.25 13.48 2.98
N CYS A 88 -2.46 12.37 2.28
CA CYS A 88 -2.61 11.05 2.91
C CYS A 88 -1.32 10.26 2.74
N ILE A 89 -0.69 9.88 3.84
CA ILE A 89 0.49 9.02 3.87
C ILE A 89 0.08 7.68 4.45
N ASP A 90 -0.02 6.69 3.58
CA ASP A 90 -0.30 5.33 4.00
C ASP A 90 1.00 4.61 4.40
N ALA A 91 0.93 3.92 5.54
CA ALA A 91 1.94 3.07 6.11
C ALA A 91 3.33 3.73 6.19
N LEU A 92 3.43 4.87 6.89
CA LEU A 92 4.68 5.64 7.01
C LEU A 92 5.87 4.80 7.53
N GLY A 93 5.62 3.78 8.36
CA GLY A 93 6.65 2.84 8.83
C GLY A 93 7.22 1.90 7.76
N GLU A 94 6.70 1.93 6.54
CA GLU A 94 7.23 1.20 5.38
C GLU A 94 8.32 1.98 4.65
N CYS A 95 8.48 3.28 4.95
CA CYS A 95 9.54 4.07 4.38
C CYS A 95 10.90 3.52 4.80
N LYS A 96 11.85 3.50 3.85
CA LYS A 96 13.26 3.24 4.17
C LYS A 96 13.71 4.23 5.25
N GLU A 97 14.53 3.77 6.20
CA GLU A 97 15.01 4.60 7.32
C GLU A 97 15.64 5.92 6.84
N ILE A 98 16.36 5.88 5.73
CA ILE A 98 17.03 7.03 5.10
C ILE A 98 16.01 8.12 4.70
N CYS A 99 14.79 7.74 4.31
CA CYS A 99 13.76 8.66 3.85
C CYS A 99 12.80 9.08 4.99
N PHE A 100 12.68 8.27 6.03
CA PHE A 100 11.69 8.45 7.09
C PHE A 100 11.83 9.80 7.82
N LEU A 101 13.03 10.15 8.29
CA LEU A 101 13.26 11.42 9.00
C LEU A 101 13.18 12.66 8.09
N PRO A 102 13.74 12.66 6.86
CA PRO A 102 13.52 13.75 5.91
C PRO A 102 12.05 14.02 5.62
N ILE A 103 11.24 12.97 5.41
CA ILE A 103 9.80 13.11 5.16
C ILE A 103 9.12 13.82 6.34
N LEU A 104 9.35 13.35 7.58
CA LEU A 104 8.77 13.97 8.76
C LEU A 104 9.18 15.44 8.92
N ARG A 105 10.42 15.79 8.58
CA ARG A 105 10.91 17.17 8.60
C ARG A 105 10.18 18.03 7.58
N SER A 106 10.09 17.57 6.33
CA SER A 106 9.40 18.30 5.28
C SER A 106 7.91 18.51 5.60
N LEU A 107 7.23 17.52 6.18
CA LEU A 107 5.84 17.68 6.63
C LEU A 107 5.71 18.72 7.74
N GLN A 108 6.68 18.76 8.66
CA GLN A 108 6.71 19.74 9.73
C GLN A 108 6.93 21.16 9.19
N GLU A 109 7.82 21.32 8.20
CA GLU A 109 8.08 22.60 7.54
C GLU A 109 6.84 23.08 6.77
N LEU A 110 6.19 22.19 6.00
CA LEU A 110 4.95 22.46 5.29
C LEU A 110 3.81 22.87 6.23
N LEU A 111 3.68 22.25 7.41
CA LEU A 111 2.64 22.60 8.37
C LEU A 111 2.91 23.93 9.10
N LYS A 112 4.15 24.41 9.13
CA LYS A 112 4.55 25.68 9.75
C LYS A 112 4.55 26.85 8.76
N ASP A 113 4.55 26.56 7.47
CA ASP A 113 4.63 27.57 6.43
C ASP A 113 3.30 28.35 6.34
N SER A 114 3.28 29.52 6.97
CA SER A 114 2.14 30.44 6.97
C SER A 114 1.89 31.12 5.62
N THR A 115 2.77 30.89 4.63
CA THR A 115 2.60 31.42 3.26
C THR A 115 1.75 30.50 2.38
N LEU A 116 1.51 29.25 2.83
CA LEU A 116 0.56 28.34 2.20
C LEU A 116 -0.86 28.87 2.41
N GLY A 117 -1.50 29.30 1.32
CA GLY A 117 -2.83 29.92 1.35
C GLY A 117 -3.90 29.09 2.05
N PRO A 118 -4.37 27.96 1.48
CA PRO A 118 -5.43 27.16 2.08
C PRO A 118 -4.92 26.26 3.22
N PRO A 119 -5.78 25.90 4.20
CA PRO A 119 -5.43 24.99 5.28
C PRO A 119 -5.07 23.59 4.74
N LEU A 120 -3.90 23.09 5.17
CA LEU A 120 -3.36 21.78 4.85
C LEU A 120 -3.70 20.76 5.95
N TYR A 121 -4.29 19.64 5.56
CA TYR A 121 -4.61 18.51 6.43
C TYR A 121 -3.73 17.34 6.07
N ILE A 122 -3.11 16.72 7.07
CA ILE A 122 -2.26 15.55 6.86
C ILE A 122 -2.87 14.37 7.62
N PHE A 123 -3.11 13.29 6.89
CA PHE A 123 -3.56 12.02 7.42
C PHE A 123 -2.42 11.00 7.27
N ILE A 124 -2.02 10.37 8.37
CA ILE A 124 -0.92 9.41 8.39
C ILE A 124 -1.44 8.10 8.97
N THR A 125 -1.24 6.99 8.26
CA THR A 125 -1.38 5.66 8.85
C THR A 125 0.02 5.11 9.16
N ALA A 126 0.15 4.45 10.32
CA ALA A 126 1.44 3.98 10.80
C ALA A 126 1.27 2.88 11.84
N ARG A 127 2.29 2.03 12.00
CA ARG A 127 2.36 1.04 13.09
C ARG A 127 2.90 1.72 14.38
N PRO A 128 2.59 1.19 15.58
CA PRO A 128 2.95 1.83 16.85
C PRO A 128 4.44 2.15 17.04
N HIS A 129 5.35 1.40 16.41
CA HIS A 129 6.79 1.62 16.56
C HIS A 129 7.28 2.97 16.01
N VAL A 130 6.56 3.59 15.06
CA VAL A 130 6.91 4.93 14.55
C VAL A 130 6.23 6.07 15.29
N GLU A 131 5.28 5.78 16.17
CA GLU A 131 4.46 6.76 16.89
C GLU A 131 5.32 7.79 17.64
N ARG A 132 6.37 7.33 18.34
CA ARG A 132 7.30 8.23 19.05
C ARG A 132 7.95 9.24 18.11
N HIS A 133 8.40 8.83 16.93
CA HIS A 133 9.05 9.73 15.98
C HIS A 133 8.06 10.74 15.39
N VAL A 134 6.84 10.30 15.11
CA VAL A 134 5.75 11.17 14.64
C VAL A 134 5.42 12.21 15.71
N GLN A 135 5.20 11.80 16.97
CA GLN A 135 4.92 12.71 18.08
C GLN A 135 6.08 13.68 18.36
N GLN A 136 7.33 13.23 18.32
CA GLN A 136 8.48 14.11 18.55
C GLN A 136 8.63 15.23 17.50
N ARG A 137 8.14 15.03 16.28
CA ARG A 137 8.30 15.99 15.18
C ARG A 137 7.03 16.79 14.90
N LEU A 138 5.88 16.11 14.91
CA LEU A 138 4.57 16.68 14.58
C LEU A 138 3.71 16.94 15.83
N GLY A 139 4.12 16.49 17.01
CA GLY A 139 3.36 16.62 18.28
C GLY A 139 3.09 18.04 18.76
N ASN A 140 3.92 19.00 18.33
CA ASN A 140 3.76 20.41 18.70
C ASN A 140 2.81 21.16 17.77
N ILE A 141 2.19 20.48 16.80
CA ILE A 141 1.29 21.10 15.81
C ILE A 141 -0.10 21.16 16.42
N GLN A 142 -0.70 22.35 16.42
CA GLN A 142 -2.06 22.55 16.92
C GLN A 142 -3.06 21.71 16.11
N SER A 143 -4.02 21.10 16.81
CA SER A 143 -5.09 20.26 16.22
C SER A 143 -4.69 18.85 15.76
N GLN A 144 -3.61 18.26 16.30
CA GLN A 144 -3.34 16.84 16.06
C GLN A 144 -4.42 15.96 16.72
N SER A 145 -4.94 15.00 15.95
CA SER A 145 -5.73 13.89 16.47
C SER A 145 -5.04 12.57 16.13
N SER A 146 -5.06 11.61 17.06
CA SER A 146 -4.53 10.27 16.85
C SER A 146 -5.60 9.25 17.22
N VAL A 147 -5.89 8.33 16.30
CA VAL A 147 -6.82 7.23 16.53
C VAL A 147 -6.04 5.93 16.41
N ARG A 148 -6.05 5.13 17.48
CA ARG A 148 -5.50 3.77 17.44
C ARG A 148 -6.55 2.85 16.87
N ILE A 149 -6.28 2.33 15.66
CA ILE A 149 -7.16 1.37 14.99
C ILE A 149 -6.70 -0.04 15.38
N GLY A 150 -7.60 -0.81 15.98
CA GLY A 150 -7.45 -2.22 16.27
C GLY A 150 -8.82 -2.88 16.15
N ALA A 151 -8.85 -4.18 15.83
CA ALA A 151 -10.12 -4.89 15.83
C ALA A 151 -10.63 -5.02 17.27
N ASP A 152 -11.87 -4.62 17.51
CA ASP A 152 -12.54 -4.94 18.76
C ASP A 152 -12.89 -6.44 18.78
N GLU A 153 -13.00 -7.03 19.97
CA GLU A 153 -13.40 -8.44 20.10
C GLU A 153 -14.76 -8.69 19.41
N SER A 154 -15.69 -7.74 19.49
CA SER A 154 -17.00 -7.81 18.85
C SER A 154 -16.92 -7.83 17.32
N ASP A 155 -15.97 -7.10 16.72
CA ASP A 155 -15.74 -7.10 15.27
C ASP A 155 -15.22 -8.46 14.81
N VAL A 156 -14.26 -9.02 15.56
CA VAL A 156 -13.72 -10.36 15.29
C VAL A 156 -14.83 -11.41 15.41
N ARG A 157 -15.66 -11.35 16.47
CA ARG A 157 -16.78 -12.29 16.65
C ARG A 157 -17.76 -12.25 15.49
N LYS A 158 -18.19 -11.05 15.05
CA LYS A 158 -19.08 -10.89 13.89
C LYS A 158 -18.49 -11.50 12.63
N TYR A 159 -17.21 -11.26 12.39
CA TYR A 159 -16.50 -11.85 11.26
C TYR A 159 -16.46 -13.39 11.33
N LEU A 160 -16.14 -13.97 12.49
CA LEU A 160 -16.09 -15.42 12.68
C LEU A 160 -17.46 -16.07 12.46
N VAL A 161 -18.52 -15.49 13.02
CA VAL A 161 -19.91 -15.93 12.80
C VAL A 161 -20.22 -15.96 11.31
N HIS A 162 -19.92 -14.87 10.60
CA HIS A 162 -20.16 -14.78 9.16
C HIS A 162 -19.36 -15.82 8.36
N GLN A 163 -18.09 -16.07 8.71
CA GLN A 163 -17.27 -17.09 8.03
C GLN A 163 -17.81 -18.50 8.22
N ILE A 164 -18.27 -18.84 9.43
CA ILE A 164 -18.84 -20.16 9.73
C ILE A 164 -20.20 -20.34 9.02
N GLU A 165 -21.01 -19.28 8.92
CA GLU A 165 -22.28 -19.31 8.17
C GLU A 165 -22.10 -19.36 6.66
N SER A 166 -21.02 -18.77 6.15
CA SER A 166 -20.69 -18.77 4.73
C SER A 166 -19.91 -20.02 4.31
N ASP A 167 -19.68 -20.95 5.24
CA ASP A 167 -19.02 -22.21 4.96
C ASP A 167 -19.93 -23.07 4.06
N ILE A 168 -19.47 -23.28 2.82
CA ILE A 168 -20.19 -24.06 1.81
C ILE A 168 -19.96 -25.56 1.95
N SER A 169 -19.08 -25.98 2.86
CA SER A 169 -18.95 -27.40 3.16
C SER A 169 -20.20 -27.86 3.91
N ASP A 170 -20.83 -28.94 3.46
CA ASP A 170 -22.04 -29.53 4.05
C ASP A 170 -21.74 -30.25 5.38
N ILE A 171 -20.87 -29.64 6.19
CA ILE A 171 -20.30 -30.17 7.43
C ILE A 171 -20.96 -29.41 8.58
N GLU A 172 -22.00 -30.01 9.16
CA GLU A 172 -22.74 -29.40 10.25
C GLU A 172 -21.91 -29.35 11.54
N MET A 173 -21.51 -28.14 11.94
CA MET A 173 -20.78 -27.89 13.17
C MET A 173 -21.76 -27.62 14.31
N GLY A 174 -21.74 -28.48 15.34
CA GLY A 174 -22.57 -28.31 16.53
C GLY A 174 -22.36 -26.94 17.19
N SER A 175 -23.41 -26.40 17.79
CA SER A 175 -23.42 -25.04 18.36
C SER A 175 -22.37 -24.84 19.46
N ASP A 176 -22.01 -25.89 20.21
CA ASP A 176 -21.02 -25.81 21.28
C ASP A 176 -19.62 -25.56 20.73
N ILE A 177 -19.19 -26.36 19.75
CA ILE A 177 -17.89 -26.23 19.08
C ILE A 177 -17.78 -24.87 18.39
N ARG A 178 -18.86 -24.44 17.74
CA ARG A 178 -18.94 -23.12 17.10
C ARG A 178 -18.70 -21.99 18.10
N ASN A 179 -19.38 -22.02 19.25
CA ASN A 179 -19.25 -21.01 20.29
C ASN A 179 -17.86 -21.01 20.93
N GLU A 180 -17.27 -22.20 21.10
CA GLU A 180 -15.92 -22.38 21.61
C GLU A 180 -14.87 -21.79 20.66
N ILE A 181 -14.97 -22.08 19.36
CA ILE A 181 -14.11 -21.51 18.31
C ILE A 181 -14.21 -19.98 18.30
N ILE A 182 -15.43 -19.44 18.28
CA ILE A 182 -15.65 -17.99 18.23
C ILE A 182 -15.01 -17.32 19.44
N THR A 183 -15.25 -17.87 20.64
CA THR A 183 -14.75 -17.29 21.90
C THR A 183 -13.24 -17.39 21.99
N HIS A 184 -12.67 -18.56 21.68
CA HIS A 184 -11.23 -18.77 21.78
C HIS A 184 -10.49 -17.90 20.76
N ILE A 185 -10.88 -17.90 19.48
CA ILE A 185 -10.22 -17.09 18.45
C ILE A 185 -10.37 -15.59 18.74
N SER A 186 -11.54 -15.13 19.21
CA SER A 186 -11.74 -13.71 19.53
C SER A 186 -10.82 -13.25 20.66
N THR A 187 -10.64 -14.07 21.69
CA THR A 187 -9.72 -13.78 22.80
C THR A 187 -8.26 -13.84 22.36
N VAL A 188 -7.85 -14.90 21.67
CA VAL A 188 -6.45 -15.13 21.28
C VAL A 188 -5.96 -14.12 20.24
N SER A 189 -6.84 -13.66 19.36
CA SER A 189 -6.46 -12.73 18.30
C SER A 189 -5.99 -11.37 18.84
N ASN A 190 -6.38 -10.98 20.06
CA ASN A 190 -5.91 -9.77 20.77
C ASN A 190 -5.85 -8.52 19.85
N GLY A 191 -6.94 -8.28 19.11
CA GLY A 191 -7.07 -7.16 18.17
C GLY A 191 -6.37 -7.33 16.81
N MET A 192 -5.73 -8.46 16.55
CA MET A 192 -5.15 -8.82 15.24
C MET A 192 -6.16 -9.57 14.37
N PHE A 193 -6.89 -8.84 13.54
CA PHE A 193 -7.89 -9.42 12.63
C PHE A 193 -7.33 -10.49 11.69
N LEU A 194 -6.09 -10.33 11.23
CA LEU A 194 -5.44 -11.32 10.36
C LEU A 194 -5.25 -12.68 11.04
N LEU A 195 -4.92 -12.69 12.33
CA LEU A 195 -4.75 -13.95 13.07
C LEU A 195 -6.08 -14.70 13.11
N ALA A 196 -7.17 -14.00 13.46
CA ALA A 196 -8.53 -14.57 13.42
C ALA A 196 -8.88 -15.14 12.05
N ALA A 197 -8.64 -14.36 10.99
CA ALA A 197 -8.93 -14.76 9.61
C ALA A 197 -8.15 -16.01 9.16
N LEU A 198 -6.88 -16.12 9.54
CA LEU A 198 -6.07 -17.28 9.19
C LEU A 198 -6.43 -18.52 10.02
N GLN A 199 -6.72 -18.35 11.31
CA GLN A 199 -7.12 -19.44 12.19
C GLN A 199 -8.46 -20.05 11.75
N ILE A 200 -9.49 -19.21 11.54
CA ILE A 200 -10.80 -19.72 11.12
C ILE A 200 -10.72 -20.40 9.76
N LYS A 201 -9.98 -19.82 8.80
CA LYS A 201 -9.78 -20.43 7.49
C LYS A 201 -9.11 -21.80 7.61
N ALA A 202 -8.06 -21.92 8.42
CA ALA A 202 -7.36 -23.19 8.63
C ALA A 202 -8.25 -24.29 9.24
N ILE A 203 -9.24 -23.90 10.07
CA ILE A 203 -10.25 -24.80 10.60
C ILE A 203 -11.25 -25.19 9.50
N LEU A 204 -11.84 -24.22 8.80
CA LEU A 204 -12.88 -24.47 7.81
C LEU A 204 -12.38 -25.25 6.58
N GLU A 205 -11.08 -25.17 6.25
CA GLU A 205 -10.45 -25.99 5.20
C GLU A 205 -10.46 -27.51 5.51
N LYS A 206 -10.81 -27.92 6.73
CA LYS A 206 -10.88 -29.34 7.12
C LYS A 206 -12.19 -29.99 6.70
N THR A 207 -12.08 -31.21 6.20
CA THR A 207 -13.16 -31.97 5.56
C THR A 207 -14.01 -32.80 6.52
N THR A 208 -13.64 -32.91 7.79
CA THR A 208 -14.43 -33.60 8.81
C THR A 208 -14.53 -32.77 10.09
N ILE A 209 -15.59 -32.96 10.87
CA ILE A 209 -15.74 -32.31 12.18
C ILE A 209 -14.58 -32.68 13.12
N ARG A 210 -14.11 -33.94 13.08
CA ARG A 210 -12.95 -34.37 13.86
C ARG A 210 -11.71 -33.55 13.51
N ASP A 211 -11.40 -33.44 12.22
CA ASP A 211 -10.24 -32.67 11.76
C ASP A 211 -10.36 -31.18 12.07
N ARG A 212 -11.58 -30.62 12.04
CA ARG A 212 -11.87 -29.24 12.46
C ARG A 212 -11.57 -29.04 13.95
N CYS A 213 -12.01 -29.98 14.79
CA CYS A 213 -11.74 -29.95 16.24
C CYS A 213 -10.25 -30.08 16.53
N GLU A 214 -9.55 -31.00 15.86
CA GLU A 214 -8.09 -31.15 16.00
C GLU A 214 -7.34 -29.90 15.53
N ALA A 215 -7.76 -29.29 14.41
CA ALA A 215 -7.16 -28.04 13.93
C ALA A 215 -7.40 -26.88 14.89
N PHE A 216 -8.59 -26.80 15.49
CA PHE A 216 -8.91 -25.85 16.55
C PHE A 216 -7.99 -26.05 17.77
N GLN A 217 -7.84 -27.27 18.26
CA GLN A 217 -6.96 -27.60 19.40
C GLN A 217 -5.47 -27.35 19.11
N ALA A 218 -5.04 -27.54 17.86
CA ALA A 218 -3.67 -27.29 17.41
C ALA A 218 -3.40 -25.82 17.04
N THR A 219 -4.38 -24.93 17.22
CA THR A 219 -4.25 -23.52 16.84
C THR A 219 -3.17 -22.84 17.69
N THR A 220 -2.26 -22.13 17.01
CA THR A 220 -1.20 -21.37 17.70
C THR A 220 -1.71 -20.02 18.14
N TYR A 221 -1.25 -19.58 19.31
CA TYR A 221 -1.59 -18.27 19.88
C TYR A 221 -0.91 -17.09 19.17
N ASP A 222 0.13 -17.36 18.38
CA ASP A 222 0.87 -16.33 17.66
C ASP A 222 0.78 -16.49 16.13
N LEU A 223 0.89 -15.35 15.46
CA LEU A 223 0.85 -15.26 14.00
C LEU A 223 2.07 -15.92 13.35
N TYR A 224 3.22 -15.89 14.03
CA TYR A 224 4.47 -16.47 13.51
C TYR A 224 4.48 -17.99 13.58
N GLY A 225 3.90 -18.59 14.61
CA GLY A 225 3.65 -20.02 14.70
C GLY A 225 2.68 -20.48 13.63
N LEU A 226 1.67 -19.68 13.30
CA LEU A 226 0.77 -20.00 12.19
C LEU A 226 1.51 -19.96 10.83
N PHE A 227 2.37 -18.97 10.59
CA PHE A 227 3.22 -18.96 9.39
C PHE A 227 4.18 -20.15 9.36
N ARG A 228 4.80 -20.49 10.49
CA ARG A 228 5.66 -21.67 10.63
C ARG A 228 4.91 -22.95 10.27
N ASN A 229 3.76 -23.18 10.88
CA ASN A 229 2.94 -24.36 10.64
C ASN A 229 2.51 -24.46 9.17
N THR A 230 2.17 -23.34 8.53
CA THR A 230 1.83 -23.33 7.10
C THR A 230 3.03 -23.66 6.22
N ILE A 231 4.22 -23.14 6.54
CA ILE A 231 5.46 -23.49 5.82
C ILE A 231 5.85 -24.95 6.06
N ASP A 232 5.66 -25.48 7.27
CA ASP A 232 5.92 -26.88 7.58
C ASP A 232 4.96 -27.80 6.79
N LYS A 233 3.68 -27.43 6.65
CA LYS A 233 2.73 -28.11 5.76
C LYS A 233 3.18 -28.06 4.29
N ILE A 234 3.69 -26.92 3.82
CA ILE A 234 4.24 -26.80 2.46
C ILE A 234 5.40 -27.79 2.27
N ASN A 235 6.29 -27.90 3.27
CA ASN A 235 7.44 -28.81 3.21
C ASN A 235 7.04 -30.30 3.24
N GLN A 236 5.84 -30.63 3.74
CA GLN A 236 5.30 -31.99 3.74
C GLN A 236 4.68 -32.39 2.39
N TYR A 237 4.53 -31.47 1.44
CA TYR A 237 4.11 -31.83 0.08
C TYR A 237 5.10 -32.76 -0.63
N PRO A 238 4.65 -33.50 -1.67
CA PRO A 238 5.57 -34.19 -2.56
C PRO A 238 6.67 -33.24 -3.04
N LYS A 239 7.92 -33.76 -3.08
CA LYS A 239 9.14 -32.95 -3.29
C LYS A 239 9.03 -31.88 -4.40
N PRO A 240 8.44 -32.16 -5.59
CA PRO A 240 8.31 -31.16 -6.64
C PRO A 240 7.44 -29.97 -6.23
N LYS A 241 6.30 -30.22 -5.58
CA LYS A 241 5.34 -29.19 -5.16
C LYS A 241 5.88 -28.38 -3.97
N ALA A 242 6.52 -29.05 -3.01
CA ALA A 242 7.19 -28.38 -1.89
C ALA A 242 8.30 -27.43 -2.41
N LYS A 243 9.14 -27.91 -3.33
CA LYS A 243 10.21 -27.10 -3.94
C LYS A 243 9.64 -25.89 -4.68
N GLN A 244 8.57 -26.06 -5.46
CA GLN A 244 7.94 -24.97 -6.19
C GLN A 244 7.41 -23.89 -5.25
N ALA A 245 6.65 -24.27 -4.22
CA ALA A 245 6.12 -23.33 -3.24
C ALA A 245 7.24 -22.57 -2.51
N MET A 246 8.30 -23.27 -2.08
CA MET A 246 9.43 -22.64 -1.40
C MET A 246 10.21 -21.69 -2.32
N GLU A 247 10.35 -21.99 -3.61
CA GLU A 247 10.96 -21.05 -4.57
C GLU A 247 10.05 -19.84 -4.82
N VAL A 248 8.72 -19.99 -4.89
CA VAL A 248 7.80 -18.84 -4.96
C VAL A 248 7.99 -17.93 -3.74
N LEU A 249 7.93 -18.48 -2.53
CA LEU A 249 8.12 -17.71 -1.29
C LEU A 249 9.47 -16.99 -1.28
N LYS A 250 10.53 -17.68 -1.72
CA LYS A 250 11.88 -17.12 -1.83
C LYS A 250 11.96 -15.95 -2.79
N TRP A 251 11.43 -16.08 -3.99
CA TRP A 251 11.50 -15.03 -5.01
C TRP A 251 10.63 -13.83 -4.65
N VAL A 252 9.45 -14.04 -4.08
CA VAL A 252 8.61 -12.96 -3.58
C VAL A 252 9.28 -12.24 -2.40
N PHE A 253 10.00 -12.96 -1.54
CA PHE A 253 10.71 -12.38 -0.39
C PHE A 253 11.98 -11.62 -0.77
N LEU A 254 12.81 -12.19 -1.65
CA LEU A 254 14.14 -11.65 -1.95
C LEU A 254 14.16 -10.62 -3.08
N ALA A 255 13.07 -10.49 -3.86
CA ALA A 255 13.02 -9.55 -4.96
C ALA A 255 13.09 -8.09 -4.47
N LYS A 256 13.88 -7.26 -5.17
CA LYS A 256 13.99 -5.82 -4.87
C LYS A 256 12.69 -5.04 -5.09
N ARG A 257 11.83 -5.55 -5.96
CA ARG A 257 10.51 -4.99 -6.31
C ARG A 257 9.51 -6.14 -6.48
N PRO A 258 8.20 -5.88 -6.37
CA PRO A 258 7.19 -6.87 -6.68
C PRO A 258 7.40 -7.47 -8.08
N LEU A 259 7.38 -8.81 -8.16
CA LEU A 259 7.53 -9.55 -9.42
C LEU A 259 6.19 -9.66 -10.12
N LYS A 260 6.16 -9.44 -11.43
CA LYS A 260 4.98 -9.77 -12.24
C LYS A 260 4.81 -11.28 -12.37
N SER A 261 3.59 -11.74 -12.65
CA SER A 261 3.31 -13.17 -12.83
C SER A 261 4.19 -13.80 -13.90
N GLY A 262 4.32 -13.15 -15.06
CA GLY A 262 5.22 -13.60 -16.13
C GLY A 262 6.69 -13.67 -15.69
N GLU A 263 7.17 -12.66 -14.95
CA GLU A 263 8.56 -12.62 -14.48
C GLU A 263 8.87 -13.77 -13.53
N LEU A 264 7.99 -14.02 -12.55
CA LEU A 264 8.16 -15.12 -11.61
C LEU A 264 8.14 -16.48 -12.32
N ARG A 265 7.23 -16.67 -13.29
CA ARG A 265 7.15 -17.91 -14.07
C ARG A 265 8.40 -18.17 -14.88
N HIS A 266 8.95 -17.14 -15.55
CA HIS A 266 10.22 -17.26 -16.27
C HIS A 266 11.36 -17.68 -15.34
N VAL A 267 11.47 -17.02 -14.18
CA VAL A 267 12.53 -17.32 -13.20
C VAL A 267 12.44 -18.75 -12.67
N LEU A 268 11.22 -19.28 -12.48
CA LEU A 268 10.99 -20.65 -12.02
C LEU A 268 11.19 -21.72 -13.11
N ALA A 269 11.12 -21.35 -14.38
CA ALA A 269 11.33 -22.26 -15.50
C ALA A 269 12.81 -22.51 -15.82
N ILE A 270 13.69 -21.53 -15.55
CA ILE A 270 15.12 -21.61 -15.86
C ILE A 270 15.83 -22.67 -15.02
N ARG A 271 16.60 -23.54 -15.67
CA ARG A 271 17.47 -24.54 -15.06
C ARG A 271 18.95 -24.23 -15.32
N PRO A 272 19.85 -24.68 -14.43
CA PRO A 272 21.29 -24.57 -14.68
C PRO A 272 21.68 -25.27 -15.99
N GLY A 273 22.29 -24.51 -16.92
CA GLY A 273 22.72 -25.02 -18.22
C GLY A 273 21.79 -24.64 -19.38
N ASP A 274 20.61 -24.07 -19.11
CA ASP A 274 19.72 -23.58 -20.16
C ASP A 274 20.38 -22.41 -20.90
N LYS A 275 20.30 -22.45 -22.24
CA LYS A 275 20.77 -21.38 -23.12
C LYS A 275 19.62 -20.46 -23.58
N GLU A 276 18.40 -20.97 -23.54
CA GLU A 276 17.16 -20.30 -23.95
C GLU A 276 16.05 -20.66 -22.97
N LEU A 277 15.00 -19.84 -22.94
CA LEU A 277 13.84 -20.08 -22.09
C LEU A 277 12.99 -21.21 -22.67
N ASP A 278 12.82 -22.29 -21.90
CA ASP A 278 11.86 -23.34 -22.21
C ASP A 278 10.43 -22.90 -21.86
N ILE A 279 9.63 -22.63 -22.89
CA ILE A 279 8.23 -22.20 -22.76
C ILE A 279 7.36 -23.33 -22.17
N GLU A 280 7.68 -24.60 -22.48
CA GLU A 280 6.94 -25.76 -21.96
C GLU A 280 7.24 -25.99 -20.47
N GLY A 281 8.39 -25.47 -19.99
CA GLY A 281 8.78 -25.47 -18.59
C GLY A 281 8.05 -24.44 -17.71
N LEU A 282 7.20 -23.57 -18.28
CA LEU A 282 6.54 -22.50 -17.52
C LEU A 282 5.44 -23.03 -16.59
N PRO A 283 5.55 -22.82 -15.26
CA PRO A 283 4.48 -23.21 -14.35
C PRO A 283 3.23 -22.34 -14.57
N SER A 284 2.05 -22.89 -14.31
CA SER A 284 0.81 -22.13 -14.33
C SER A 284 0.68 -21.25 -13.09
N GLU A 285 0.09 -20.06 -13.23
CA GLU A 285 -0.13 -19.12 -12.11
C GLU A 285 -0.98 -19.74 -11.00
N LYS A 286 -2.02 -20.48 -11.41
CA LYS A 286 -2.87 -21.24 -10.50
C LYS A 286 -2.05 -22.21 -9.64
N SER A 287 -1.13 -22.97 -10.25
CA SER A 287 -0.26 -23.89 -9.52
C SER A 287 0.66 -23.16 -8.53
N LEU A 288 1.23 -22.01 -8.92
CA LEU A 288 2.06 -21.19 -8.04
C LEU A 288 1.30 -20.67 -6.82
N LEU A 289 0.02 -20.32 -6.97
CA LEU A 289 -0.82 -19.87 -5.86
C LEU A 289 -1.26 -21.02 -4.95
N GLU A 290 -1.75 -22.11 -5.55
CA GLU A 290 -2.27 -23.27 -4.81
C GLU A 290 -1.19 -23.98 -3.99
N CYS A 291 0.04 -24.04 -4.50
CA CYS A 291 1.14 -24.66 -3.75
C CYS A 291 1.58 -23.84 -2.53
N CYS A 292 1.27 -22.54 -2.46
CA CYS A 292 1.69 -21.66 -1.37
C CYS A 292 0.70 -21.60 -0.19
N LEU A 293 -0.36 -22.41 -0.18
CA LEU A 293 -1.36 -22.45 0.91
C LEU A 293 -1.90 -21.07 1.32
N GLY A 294 -2.10 -20.19 0.34
CA GLY A 294 -2.62 -18.85 0.59
C GLY A 294 -1.66 -17.92 1.35
N LEU A 295 -0.36 -18.22 1.40
CA LEU A 295 0.67 -17.28 1.87
C LEU A 295 0.96 -16.17 0.85
N VAL A 296 0.61 -16.41 -0.42
CA VAL A 296 0.88 -15.52 -1.55
C VAL A 296 -0.40 -15.30 -2.34
N ASN A 297 -0.57 -14.09 -2.88
CA ASN A 297 -1.66 -13.73 -3.78
C ASN A 297 -1.14 -12.89 -4.97
N ILE A 298 -1.99 -12.68 -5.98
CA ILE A 298 -1.74 -11.74 -7.06
C ILE A 298 -2.50 -10.45 -6.76
N GLY A 299 -1.77 -9.37 -6.54
CA GLY A 299 -2.34 -8.05 -6.28
C GLY A 299 -2.82 -7.33 -7.54
N LYS A 300 -3.43 -6.16 -7.35
CA LYS A 300 -3.77 -5.24 -8.45
C LYS A 300 -2.49 -4.89 -9.23
N GLY A 301 -2.50 -5.15 -10.55
CA GLY A 301 -1.34 -4.94 -11.42
C GLY A 301 -0.50 -6.20 -11.71
N ASP A 302 -1.04 -7.40 -11.48
CA ASP A 302 -0.41 -8.68 -11.85
C ASP A 302 0.90 -8.96 -11.10
N HIS A 303 0.96 -8.63 -9.82
CA HIS A 303 2.16 -8.82 -9.00
C HIS A 303 1.95 -9.85 -7.90
N PHE A 304 2.86 -10.82 -7.81
CA PHE A 304 2.92 -11.75 -6.69
C PHE A 304 3.34 -11.00 -5.42
N ARG A 305 2.56 -11.15 -4.35
CA ARG A 305 2.79 -10.51 -3.05
C ARG A 305 2.40 -11.45 -1.92
N PHE A 306 3.01 -11.27 -0.76
CA PHE A 306 2.51 -11.92 0.45
C PHE A 306 1.13 -11.41 0.81
N VAL A 307 0.30 -12.30 1.36
CA VAL A 307 -1.04 -11.92 1.83
C VAL A 307 -1.02 -10.85 2.92
N HIS A 308 0.09 -10.76 3.66
CA HIS A 308 0.29 -9.68 4.62
C HIS A 308 1.78 -9.40 4.84
N LYS A 309 2.12 -8.15 5.16
CA LYS A 309 3.50 -7.76 5.49
C LYS A 309 4.09 -8.57 6.64
N SER A 310 3.30 -8.95 7.64
CA SER A 310 3.81 -9.73 8.78
C SER A 310 4.45 -11.06 8.38
N LEU A 311 4.08 -11.63 7.22
CA LEU A 311 4.76 -12.80 6.68
C LEU A 311 6.18 -12.45 6.19
N HIS A 312 6.34 -11.28 5.56
CA HIS A 312 7.66 -10.75 5.23
C HIS A 312 8.50 -10.51 6.50
N ASP A 313 7.92 -9.89 7.53
CA ASP A 313 8.60 -9.65 8.81
C ASP A 313 9.08 -10.99 9.45
N TYR A 314 8.22 -12.01 9.44
CA TYR A 314 8.56 -13.37 9.89
C TYR A 314 9.72 -13.98 9.09
N LEU A 315 9.67 -13.92 7.76
CA LEU A 315 10.71 -14.49 6.88
C LEU A 315 12.05 -13.76 7.03
N THR A 316 12.05 -12.45 7.29
CA THR A 316 13.26 -11.69 7.65
C THR A 316 13.95 -12.28 8.87
N ILE A 317 13.20 -12.48 9.96
CA ILE A 317 13.74 -13.06 11.20
C ILE A 317 14.25 -14.49 10.95
N GLN A 318 13.53 -15.30 10.18
CA GLN A 318 13.97 -16.67 9.86
C GLN A 318 15.24 -16.71 8.99
N LYS A 319 15.39 -15.79 8.04
CA LYS A 319 16.62 -15.66 7.24
C LYS A 319 17.82 -15.32 8.13
N GLU A 320 17.67 -14.36 9.03
CA GLU A 320 18.72 -13.92 9.95
C GLU A 320 19.12 -15.01 10.95
N GLN A 321 18.15 -15.78 11.48
CA GLN A 321 18.39 -16.75 12.55
C GLN A 321 18.71 -18.17 12.07
N ARG A 322 18.14 -18.60 10.93
CA ARG A 322 18.18 -20.01 10.48
C ARG A 322 18.78 -20.20 9.08
N GLY A 323 19.20 -19.12 8.41
CA GLY A 323 19.73 -19.19 7.05
C GLY A 323 18.69 -19.64 6.02
N LEU A 324 17.39 -19.44 6.31
CA LEU A 324 16.31 -19.71 5.37
C LEU A 324 16.54 -18.86 4.10
N PHE A 325 16.53 -19.52 2.94
CA PHE A 325 16.89 -18.93 1.64
C PHE A 325 18.33 -18.40 1.58
N LYS A 326 19.32 -19.32 1.48
CA LYS A 326 20.69 -18.94 1.12
C LYS A 326 20.69 -18.10 -0.15
N THR A 327 21.44 -17.00 -0.16
CA THR A 327 21.55 -16.06 -1.29
C THR A 327 21.94 -16.83 -2.55
N VAL A 328 20.99 -17.03 -3.46
CA VAL A 328 21.29 -17.61 -4.77
C VAL A 328 21.66 -16.45 -5.69
N ILE A 329 22.95 -16.29 -5.94
CA ILE A 329 23.45 -15.48 -7.06
C ILE A 329 23.26 -16.34 -8.31
N LEU A 330 22.07 -16.29 -8.91
CA LEU A 330 21.87 -16.83 -10.25
C LEU A 330 22.47 -15.82 -11.24
N ARG A 331 23.72 -16.09 -11.65
CA ARG A 331 24.50 -15.35 -12.67
C ARG A 331 23.80 -15.22 -14.05
N LEU A 332 22.61 -15.78 -14.24
CA LEU A 332 21.88 -15.77 -15.50
C LEU A 332 20.62 -14.88 -15.51
N VAL A 333 20.29 -14.18 -14.42
CA VAL A 333 19.09 -13.30 -14.38
C VAL A 333 19.45 -11.88 -13.91
N ILE A 334 20.31 -11.17 -14.64
CA ILE A 334 20.49 -9.72 -14.45
C ILE A 334 20.67 -9.09 -15.82
N PRO A 335 19.67 -8.33 -16.32
CA PRO A 335 19.51 -6.94 -15.87
C PRO A 335 18.07 -6.45 -15.58
N VAL A 336 17.09 -7.31 -15.28
CA VAL A 336 15.68 -6.83 -15.06
C VAL A 336 15.20 -6.93 -13.60
N LEU A 337 15.88 -7.71 -12.74
CA LEU A 337 15.42 -7.99 -11.37
C LEU A 337 16.32 -7.46 -10.25
N LEU A 338 17.52 -6.94 -10.58
CA LEU A 338 18.52 -6.49 -9.59
C LEU A 338 19.15 -5.12 -9.84
N ILE A 339 18.70 -4.33 -10.82
CA ILE A 339 19.12 -2.92 -10.95
C ILE A 339 18.06 -2.03 -10.30
#